data_AF-A0A1L9NAK5-F1
#
_entry.id   AF-A0A1L9NAK5-F1
#
_cell.length_a   1.000
_cell.length_b   1.000
_cell.length_c   1.000
_cell.angle_alpha   90.00
_cell.angle_beta   90.00
_cell.angle_gamma   90.00
#
_symmetry.space_group_name_H-M   'P 1'
#
loop_
_entity.id
_entity.type
_entity.pdbx_description
1 polymer ?
#
loop_
_entity_poly.entity_id
_entity_poly.type
_entity_poly.pdbx_seq_one_letter_code
_entity_poly.pdbx_strand_id
1 'polypeptide(L)'
;MSSVYKSQEDQYKESTDYYHEKKDTENPVSIRKAAREFGLSYYRLRRRVHELPSRSTRHPANLKLTEAQYNSLINDLDALNRTGVPLTAIRIRDAAEAILQRSQPDPDLPPPKLSKM
;
A
#
# COMPACT_ATOMS: atom_id res chain seq x y z
N MET A 1 -15.51 -4.30 5.92
CA MET A 1 -15.63 -2.89 6.38
C MET A 1 -14.59 -2.06 5.66
N SER A 2 -15.02 -1.14 4.78
CA SER A 2 -14.10 -0.14 4.23
C SER A 2 -13.62 0.72 5.39
N SER A 3 -12.31 0.75 5.63
CA SER A 3 -11.72 1.63 6.63
C SER A 3 -12.10 3.07 6.30
N VAL A 4 -12.52 3.86 7.31
CA VAL A 4 -12.83 5.30 7.17
C VAL A 4 -11.72 6.05 6.39
N TYR A 5 -10.48 5.58 6.51
CA TYR A 5 -9.34 6.11 5.76
C TYR A 5 -9.43 5.90 4.25
N LYS A 6 -9.97 4.78 3.77
CA LYS A 6 -10.10 4.50 2.33
C LYS A 6 -11.11 5.45 1.69
N SER A 7 -12.27 5.63 2.35
CA SER A 7 -13.29 6.59 1.95
C SER A 7 -12.78 8.04 1.95
N GLN A 8 -11.94 8.44 2.92
CA GLN A 8 -11.32 9.78 2.89
C GLN A 8 -10.35 9.94 1.72
N GLU A 9 -9.54 8.93 1.41
CA GLU A 9 -8.60 9.02 0.28
C GLU A 9 -9.34 9.06 -1.07
N ASP A 10 -10.50 8.42 -1.18
CA ASP A 10 -11.37 8.55 -2.36
C ASP A 10 -11.88 9.99 -2.55
N GLN A 11 -12.29 10.67 -1.48
CA GLN A 11 -12.67 12.10 -1.54
C GLN A 11 -11.50 13.00 -1.93
N TYR A 12 -10.29 12.70 -1.42
CA TYR A 12 -9.09 13.43 -1.83
C TYR A 12 -8.75 13.20 -3.30
N LYS A 13 -8.99 12.00 -3.82
CA LYS A 13 -8.79 11.69 -5.24
C LYS A 13 -9.74 12.51 -6.10
N GLU A 14 -11.03 12.48 -5.79
CA GLU A 14 -12.06 13.25 -6.50
C GLU A 14 -11.77 14.76 -6.53
N SER A 15 -11.37 15.32 -5.38
CA SER A 15 -10.99 16.74 -5.31
C SER A 15 -9.71 17.07 -6.09
N THR A 16 -8.77 16.12 -6.19
CA THR A 16 -7.53 16.26 -6.97
C THR A 16 -7.84 16.22 -8.46
N ASP A 17 -8.70 15.30 -8.89
CA ASP A 17 -9.18 15.17 -10.27
C ASP A 17 -9.92 16.45 -10.71
N TYR A 18 -10.83 16.96 -9.87
CA TYR A 18 -11.52 18.24 -10.10
C TYR A 18 -10.55 19.41 -10.26
N TYR A 19 -9.52 19.49 -9.40
CA TYR A 19 -8.49 20.51 -9.52
C TYR A 19 -7.73 20.39 -10.85
N HIS A 20 -7.33 19.18 -11.23
CA HIS A 20 -6.58 18.95 -12.48
C HIS A 20 -7.40 19.23 -13.73
N GLU A 21 -8.71 18.97 -13.72
CA GLU A 21 -9.61 19.31 -14.81
C GLU A 21 -9.74 20.84 -14.98
N LYS A 22 -9.83 21.57 -13.86
CA LYS A 22 -10.09 23.03 -13.88
C LYS A 22 -8.84 23.88 -14.00
N LYS A 23 -7.65 23.39 -13.65
CA LYS A 23 -6.42 24.20 -13.58
C LYS A 23 -6.03 24.84 -14.93
N ASP A 24 -6.34 24.18 -16.05
CA ASP A 24 -5.95 24.60 -17.40
C ASP A 24 -7.10 25.28 -18.17
N THR A 25 -8.20 25.61 -17.48
CA THR A 25 -9.38 26.28 -18.08
C THR A 25 -9.27 27.80 -18.01
N GLU A 26 -10.15 28.51 -18.72
CA GLU A 26 -10.24 29.99 -18.69
C GLU A 26 -10.47 30.56 -17.28
N ASN A 27 -11.05 29.76 -16.38
CA ASN A 27 -11.28 30.13 -14.97
C ASN A 27 -10.62 29.13 -14.03
N PRO A 28 -9.29 29.23 -13.81
CA PRO A 28 -8.55 28.26 -13.04
C PRO A 28 -8.97 28.25 -11.57
N VAL A 29 -9.13 27.05 -11.02
CA VAL A 29 -9.46 26.84 -9.61
C VAL A 29 -8.17 26.67 -8.80
N SER A 30 -8.02 27.44 -7.72
CA SER A 30 -6.91 27.24 -6.78
C SER A 30 -7.14 26.00 -5.90
N ILE A 31 -6.06 25.34 -5.47
CA ILE A 31 -6.11 24.19 -4.54
C ILE A 31 -6.90 24.54 -3.27
N ARG A 32 -6.80 25.78 -2.76
CA ARG A 32 -7.55 26.23 -1.58
C ARG A 32 -9.06 26.28 -1.84
N LYS A 33 -9.47 26.70 -3.03
CA LYS A 33 -10.89 26.72 -3.43
C LYS A 33 -11.43 25.30 -3.58
N ALA A 34 -10.68 24.42 -4.27
CA ALA A 34 -11.03 23.00 -4.38
C ALA A 34 -11.14 22.32 -3.00
N ALA A 35 -10.19 22.56 -2.10
CA ALA A 35 -10.25 22.02 -0.74
C ALA A 35 -11.51 22.48 0.03
N ARG A 36 -11.89 23.76 -0.10
CA ARG A 36 -13.08 24.31 0.56
C ARG A 36 -14.37 23.71 0.00
N GLU A 37 -14.44 23.54 -1.31
CA GLU A 37 -15.61 22.99 -2.02
C GLU A 37 -15.92 21.56 -1.60
N PHE A 38 -14.88 20.74 -1.38
CA PHE A 38 -15.00 19.37 -0.91
C PHE A 38 -14.94 19.21 0.63
N GLY A 39 -14.82 20.31 1.39
CA GLY A 39 -14.70 20.26 2.85
C GLY A 39 -13.41 19.58 3.36
N LEU A 40 -12.34 19.59 2.56
CA LEU A 40 -11.09 18.89 2.83
C LEU A 40 -10.01 19.81 3.39
N SER A 41 -9.04 19.22 4.10
CA SER A 41 -7.83 19.94 4.51
C SER A 41 -6.97 20.32 3.30
N TYR A 42 -6.70 21.62 3.16
CA TYR A 42 -5.80 22.18 2.14
C TYR A 42 -4.43 21.48 2.08
N TYR A 43 -3.79 21.27 3.24
CA TYR A 43 -2.45 20.69 3.28
C TYR A 43 -2.41 19.24 2.79
N ARG A 44 -3.46 18.46 3.09
CA ARG A 44 -3.58 17.08 2.59
C ARG A 44 -3.87 17.08 1.09
N LEU A 45 -4.75 17.95 0.60
CA LEU A 45 -5.05 18.06 -0.83
C LEU A 45 -3.82 18.47 -1.62
N ARG A 46 -3.09 19.51 -1.17
CA ARG A 46 -1.83 19.94 -1.80
C ARG A 46 -0.83 18.80 -1.92
N ARG A 47 -0.71 17.93 -0.90
CA ARG A 47 0.16 16.75 -0.98
C ARG A 47 -0.30 15.78 -2.07
N ARG A 48 -1.60 15.54 -2.22
CA ARG A 48 -2.17 14.66 -3.25
C ARG A 48 -2.01 15.19 -4.65
N VAL A 49 -2.19 16.50 -4.85
CA VAL A 49 -1.91 17.20 -6.11
C VAL A 49 -0.44 17.06 -6.52
N HIS A 50 0.48 16.96 -5.55
CA HIS A 50 1.90 16.67 -5.80
C HIS A 50 2.23 15.17 -5.76
N GLU A 51 1.23 14.30 -5.93
CA GLU A 51 1.36 12.84 -5.98
C GLU A 51 2.04 12.22 -4.75
N LEU A 52 2.05 12.93 -3.62
CA LEU A 52 2.63 12.40 -2.39
C LEU A 52 1.68 11.36 -1.80
N PRO A 53 2.16 10.14 -1.54
CA PRO A 53 1.31 9.08 -1.04
C PRO A 53 0.80 9.37 0.37
N SER A 54 -0.39 8.85 0.66
CA SER A 54 -1.00 8.86 1.99
C SER A 54 -0.31 7.85 2.90
N ARG A 55 -0.56 7.91 4.21
CA ARG A 55 -0.06 6.86 5.11
C ARG A 55 -0.62 5.47 4.74
N SER A 56 -1.83 5.41 4.18
CA SER A 56 -2.50 4.18 3.74
C SER A 56 -2.04 3.68 2.37
N THR A 57 -1.53 4.57 1.50
CA THR A 57 -1.09 4.23 0.14
C THR A 57 0.43 4.25 0.00
N ARG A 58 1.15 4.76 1.00
CA ARG A 58 2.61 4.78 1.02
C ARG A 58 3.13 3.36 1.16
N HIS A 59 4.00 2.97 0.23
CA HIS A 59 4.73 1.73 0.32
C HIS A 59 5.60 1.71 1.60
N PRO A 60 5.53 0.68 2.44
CA PRO A 60 6.38 0.59 3.62
C PRO A 60 7.85 0.51 3.20
N ALA A 61 8.71 1.37 3.78
CA ALA A 61 10.11 1.47 3.36
C ALA A 61 10.95 0.23 3.70
N ASN A 62 10.53 -0.55 4.70
CA ASN A 62 11.30 -1.66 5.27
C ASN A 62 10.66 -3.02 4.98
N LEU A 63 10.01 -3.18 3.81
CA LEU A 63 9.52 -4.49 3.40
C LEU A 63 10.70 -5.42 3.11
N LYS A 64 10.65 -6.62 3.69
CA LYS A 64 11.69 -7.65 3.51
C LYS A 64 11.45 -8.53 2.29
N LEU A 65 10.22 -8.57 1.78
CA LEU A 65 9.83 -9.33 0.59
C LEU A 65 9.56 -8.35 -0.56
N THR A 66 9.90 -8.74 -1.77
CA THR A 66 9.48 -8.06 -2.99
C THR A 66 8.00 -8.31 -3.27
N GLU A 67 7.39 -7.52 -4.15
CA GLU A 67 5.98 -7.71 -4.53
C GLU A 67 5.71 -9.11 -5.11
N ALA A 68 6.61 -9.61 -5.94
CA ALA A 68 6.52 -10.97 -6.49
C ALA A 68 6.58 -12.04 -5.38
N GLN A 69 7.44 -11.86 -4.38
CA GLN A 69 7.54 -12.77 -3.23
C GLN A 69 6.29 -12.69 -2.34
N TYR A 70 5.71 -11.50 -2.17
CA TYR A 70 4.42 -11.35 -1.48
C TYR A 70 3.29 -12.08 -2.20
N ASN A 71 3.22 -11.99 -3.53
CA ASN A 71 2.22 -12.71 -4.31
C ASN A 71 2.40 -14.23 -4.18
N SER A 72 3.64 -14.73 -4.20
CA SER A 72 3.92 -16.14 -3.94
C SER A 72 3.46 -16.56 -2.54
N LEU A 73 3.74 -15.74 -1.51
CA LEU A 73 3.32 -16.01 -0.15
C LEU A 73 1.80 -16.08 -0.04
N ILE A 74 1.07 -15.13 -0.63
CA ILE A 74 -0.41 -15.13 -0.60
C ILE A 74 -0.97 -16.41 -1.22
N ASN A 75 -0.43 -16.84 -2.36
CA ASN A 75 -0.85 -18.08 -3.01
C ASN A 75 -0.61 -19.31 -2.12
N ASP A 76 0.53 -19.37 -1.43
CA ASP A 76 0.84 -20.45 -0.47
C ASP A 76 -0.15 -20.45 0.71
N LEU A 77 -0.47 -19.27 1.27
CA LEU A 77 -1.43 -19.16 2.35
C LEU A 77 -2.86 -19.52 1.91
N ASP A 78 -3.26 -19.16 0.69
CA ASP A 78 -4.55 -19.55 0.13
C ASP A 78 -4.65 -21.07 -0.06
N ALA A 79 -3.57 -21.72 -0.50
CA ALA A 79 -3.50 -23.18 -0.60
C ALA A 79 -3.62 -23.85 0.78
N LEU A 80 -2.92 -23.32 1.79
CA LEU A 80 -3.03 -23.80 3.18
C LEU A 80 -4.45 -23.61 3.73
N ASN A 81 -5.09 -22.48 3.45
CA ASN A 81 -6.45 -22.23 3.91
C ASN A 81 -7.45 -23.20 3.27
N ARG A 82 -7.31 -23.49 1.97
CA ARG A 82 -8.16 -24.48 1.26
C ARG A 82 -8.04 -25.90 1.83
N THR A 83 -6.89 -26.25 2.38
CA THR A 83 -6.66 -27.57 3.00
C THR A 83 -7.16 -27.65 4.45
N GLY A 84 -7.80 -26.60 4.96
CA GLY A 84 -8.32 -26.55 6.34
C GLY A 84 -7.23 -26.40 7.40
N VAL A 85 -6.01 -26.09 6.98
CA VAL A 85 -4.87 -25.95 7.88
C VAL A 85 -4.88 -24.55 8.50
N PRO A 86 -4.80 -24.42 9.84
CA PRO A 86 -4.86 -23.11 10.48
C PRO A 86 -3.64 -22.25 10.15
N LEU A 87 -3.91 -21.05 9.65
CA LEU A 87 -2.91 -20.03 9.33
C LEU A 87 -2.40 -19.34 10.60
N THR A 88 -1.46 -19.97 11.28
CA THR A 88 -0.76 -19.36 12.43
C THR A 88 0.35 -18.39 11.98
N ALA A 89 0.66 -17.38 12.80
CA ALA A 89 1.75 -16.42 12.52
C ALA A 89 3.11 -17.11 12.27
N ILE A 90 3.38 -18.20 12.99
CA ILE A 90 4.60 -19.00 12.82
C ILE A 90 4.66 -19.58 11.39
N ARG A 91 3.58 -20.20 10.92
CA ARG A 91 3.51 -20.77 9.56
C ARG A 91 3.63 -19.72 8.47
N ILE A 92 3.04 -18.55 8.66
CA ILE A 92 3.17 -17.44 7.70
C ILE A 92 4.63 -17.01 7.60
N ARG A 93 5.32 -16.88 8.73
CA ARG A 93 6.74 -16.55 8.77
C ARG A 93 7.59 -17.63 8.10
N ASP A 94 7.36 -18.90 8.42
CA ASP A 94 8.15 -20.01 7.87
C ASP A 94 7.97 -20.12 6.35
N ALA A 95 6.76 -19.89 5.82
CA ALA A 95 6.52 -19.81 4.38
C ALA A 95 7.26 -18.62 3.73
N ALA A 96 7.25 -17.46 4.37
CA ALA A 96 7.96 -16.28 3.88
C ALA A 96 9.49 -16.46 3.91
N GLU A 97 10.04 -17.10 4.95
CA GLU A 97 11.46 -17.44 5.03
C GLU A 97 11.84 -18.48 3.96
N ALA A 98 10.99 -19.47 3.69
CA ALA A 98 11.21 -20.42 2.61
C ALA A 98 11.27 -19.76 1.23
N ILE A 99 10.41 -18.76 0.97
CA ILE A 99 10.45 -17.98 -0.28
C ILE A 99 11.77 -17.21 -0.40
N LEU A 100 12.19 -16.54 0.68
CA LEU A 100 13.45 -15.80 0.69
C LEU A 100 14.64 -16.72 0.43
N GLN A 101 14.68 -17.88 1.08
CA GLN A 101 15.74 -18.88 0.92
C GLN A 101 15.80 -19.41 -0.53
N ARG A 102 14.66 -19.66 -1.18
CA ARG A 102 14.63 -20.10 -2.59
C ARG A 102 15.15 -19.03 -3.55
N SER A 103 14.97 -17.76 -3.21
CA SER A 103 15.42 -16.63 -4.03
C SER A 103 16.87 -16.21 -3.75
N GLN A 104 17.57 -16.90 -2.85
CA GLN A 104 18.92 -16.55 -2.47
C GLN A 104 19.91 -17.00 -3.56
N PRO A 105 20.76 -16.09 -4.09
CA PRO A 105 21.68 -16.41 -5.18
C PRO A 105 22.89 -17.25 -4.72
N ASP A 106 23.26 -17.15 -3.44
CA ASP A 106 24.44 -17.82 -2.88
C ASP A 106 24.00 -18.83 -1.79
N PRO A 107 24.21 -20.14 -2.02
CA PRO A 107 23.81 -21.19 -1.08
C PRO A 107 24.67 -21.24 0.20
N ASP A 108 25.86 -20.62 0.22
CA ASP A 108 26.77 -20.68 1.37
C ASP A 108 26.50 -19.57 2.41
N LEU A 109 25.68 -18.58 2.06
CA LEU A 109 25.27 -17.52 2.99
C LEU A 109 24.12 -17.99 3.90
N PRO A 110 24.12 -17.60 5.19
CA PRO A 110 23.05 -17.98 6.11
C PRO A 110 21.71 -17.43 5.62
N PRO A 111 20.61 -18.21 5.74
CA PRO A 111 19.32 -17.82 5.19
C PRO A 111 18.80 -16.54 5.86
N PRO A 112 18.21 -15.61 5.09
CA PRO A 112 17.64 -14.38 5.62
C PRO A 112 16.48 -14.69 6.56
N LYS A 113 16.62 -14.27 7.83
CA LYS A 113 15.59 -14.47 8.85
C LYS A 113 14.68 -13.25 9.00
N LEU A 114 13.39 -13.52 9.12
CA LEU A 114 12.42 -12.50 9.48
C LEU A 114 12.54 -12.19 10.98
N SER A 115 12.15 -10.98 11.39
CA SER A 115 12.13 -10.67 12.83
C SER A 115 11.08 -11.56 13.50
N LYS A 116 11.30 -11.92 14.76
CA LYS A 116 10.24 -12.53 15.57
C LYS A 116 9.07 -11.53 15.65
N MET A 117 7.86 -12.02 15.37
CA MET A 117 6.61 -11.30 15.56
C MET A 117 6.19 -11.36 17.03
#